data_AF-A0A7Y9G7I9-F1
#
_entry.id   AF-A0A7Y9G7I9-F1
#
_cell.length_a   1.000
_cell.length_b   1.000
_cell.length_c   1.000
_cell.angle_alpha   90.00
_cell.angle_beta   90.00
_cell.angle_gamma   90.00
#
_symmetry.space_group_name_H-M   'P 1'
#
loop_
_entity.id
_entity.type
_entity.pdbx_description
1 polymer ?
#
loop_
_entity_poly.entity_id
_entity_poly.type
_entity_poly.pdbx_seq_one_letter_code
_entity_poly.pdbx_strand_id
1 'polypeptide(L)'
;MTDKTPSSAPDAEAVQTEADAPADRPETDAPQARPEPAAHAGRPVVEVSPGVYKRLTTGLGGFTMAMGACLLIVLAIYVVTPRSNEEVLPTVDYGSQLWVMRNDAPFTVYAPEGLPATWRPNSSRVHGLDADGKDPVAWHLGFVTPSDEYAALEQSNEKASQYVPRMANSSRPVGTQQVNGVAWTKYHRKDKKANSLARTLPDGASIVVTGTASYTELAVLAGSLKEQAKTGGPTPPVTVTPAS
;
A
#
# COMPACT_ATOMS: atom_id res chain seq x y z
N MET A 1 20.62 -58.71 1.89
CA MET A 1 21.22 -57.37 1.66
C MET A 1 21.35 -56.69 3.02
N THR A 2 22.50 -56.27 3.53
CA THR A 2 23.64 -55.51 2.93
C THR A 2 23.27 -54.06 2.58
N ASP A 3 23.96 -53.03 3.04
CA ASP A 3 24.99 -53.01 4.10
C ASP A 3 25.14 -51.64 4.79
N LYS A 4 26.18 -51.51 5.62
CA LYS A 4 26.49 -50.41 6.53
C LYS A 4 27.72 -49.60 6.07
N THR A 5 27.80 -48.36 6.55
CA THR A 5 28.95 -47.41 6.60
C THR A 5 30.34 -47.92 6.17
N PRO A 6 30.97 -47.23 5.21
CA PRO A 6 32.21 -46.46 5.47
C PRO A 6 32.18 -45.05 4.82
N SER A 7 33.17 -44.14 4.95
CA SER A 7 34.17 -43.83 6.00
C SER A 7 35.04 -42.62 5.53
N SER A 8 35.82 -42.04 6.45
CA SER A 8 37.12 -41.36 6.20
C SER A 8 37.16 -39.94 5.62
N ALA A 9 37.91 -39.07 6.33
CA ALA A 9 38.69 -37.97 5.74
C ALA A 9 40.05 -38.52 5.21
N PRO A 10 40.90 -37.70 4.56
CA PRO A 10 41.98 -37.06 5.35
C PRO A 10 42.43 -35.67 4.85
N ASP A 11 43.38 -35.08 5.59
CA ASP A 11 44.15 -33.88 5.23
C ASP A 11 45.29 -34.14 4.21
N ALA A 12 45.70 -33.10 3.47
CA ALA A 12 47.01 -32.91 2.79
C ALA A 12 47.05 -31.45 2.26
N GLU A 13 47.98 -30.58 2.67
CA GLU A 13 49.30 -30.31 2.05
C GLU A 13 49.22 -29.78 0.59
N ALA A 14 49.57 -28.52 0.31
CA ALA A 14 50.93 -28.01 -0.05
C ALA A 14 51.25 -28.22 -1.57
N VAL A 15 52.21 -27.58 -2.26
CA VAL A 15 53.26 -26.60 -1.92
C VAL A 15 53.78 -25.88 -3.21
N GLN A 16 54.40 -24.69 -3.09
CA GLN A 16 55.33 -24.04 -4.08
C GLN A 16 54.81 -23.66 -5.51
N THR A 17 55.58 -23.03 -6.43
CA THR A 17 56.51 -21.85 -6.44
C THR A 17 57.05 -21.65 -7.89
N GLU A 18 57.47 -20.42 -8.28
CA GLU A 18 58.23 -20.07 -9.52
C GLU A 18 57.49 -20.29 -10.87
N ALA A 19 57.84 -19.66 -12.00
CA ALA A 19 58.85 -18.64 -12.35
C ALA A 19 58.14 -17.47 -13.13
N ASP A 20 58.74 -16.45 -13.77
CA ASP A 20 60.06 -16.26 -14.40
C ASP A 20 60.43 -14.75 -14.55
N ALA A 21 61.67 -14.45 -14.96
CA ALA A 21 62.26 -13.11 -15.20
C ALA A 21 62.79 -13.01 -16.66
N PRO A 22 63.81 -12.21 -17.08
CA PRO A 22 64.43 -10.96 -16.60
C PRO A 22 64.04 -9.76 -17.54
N ALA A 23 64.72 -8.62 -17.74
CA ALA A 23 66.00 -8.01 -17.30
C ALA A 23 65.76 -6.48 -17.03
N ASP A 24 66.66 -5.48 -17.14
CA ASP A 24 68.05 -5.30 -17.62
C ASP A 24 68.79 -4.26 -16.70
N ARG A 25 70.06 -3.94 -16.97
CA ARG A 25 70.98 -3.08 -16.16
C ARG A 25 71.54 -1.89 -16.98
N PRO A 26 72.24 -0.85 -16.44
CA PRO A 26 73.38 -0.85 -15.48
C PRO A 26 73.10 -0.05 -14.15
N GLU A 27 73.87 -0.12 -13.04
CA GLU A 27 75.31 0.22 -12.81
C GLU A 27 75.58 1.75 -12.94
N THR A 28 76.29 2.47 -12.05
CA THR A 28 77.34 2.13 -11.05
C THR A 28 77.43 3.17 -9.92
N ASP A 29 77.74 2.79 -8.67
CA ASP A 29 78.97 3.16 -7.89
C ASP A 29 78.81 2.99 -6.35
N ALA A 30 79.94 3.01 -5.63
CA ALA A 30 80.12 2.84 -4.18
C ALA A 30 81.04 3.98 -3.62
N PRO A 31 81.56 4.00 -2.38
CA PRO A 31 81.33 3.08 -1.24
C PRO A 31 81.08 3.77 0.14
N GLN A 32 80.82 2.93 1.15
CA GLN A 32 81.17 3.10 2.58
C GLN A 32 80.86 4.43 3.33
N ALA A 33 79.92 4.34 4.28
CA ALA A 33 80.19 4.68 5.69
C ALA A 33 79.22 3.95 6.63
N ARG A 34 79.72 3.40 7.75
CA ARG A 34 78.89 2.99 8.91
C ARG A 34 79.57 3.38 10.21
N PRO A 35 78.96 4.29 10.97
CA PRO A 35 79.05 4.33 12.43
C PRO A 35 77.87 3.58 13.09
N GLU A 36 77.99 3.40 14.41
CA GLU A 36 77.14 2.59 15.28
C GLU A 36 75.75 3.18 15.59
N PRO A 37 74.81 2.39 16.18
CA PRO A 37 73.41 2.80 16.31
C PRO A 37 73.20 3.95 17.31
N ALA A 38 72.83 5.12 16.78
CA ALA A 38 72.28 6.20 17.59
C ALA A 38 70.96 5.77 18.27
N ALA A 39 70.77 6.22 19.52
CA ALA A 39 69.70 5.78 20.41
C ALA A 39 68.29 5.98 19.85
N HIS A 40 67.32 5.21 20.36
CA HIS A 40 65.91 5.35 20.02
C HIS A 40 65.36 6.74 20.38
N ALA A 41 65.31 7.64 19.39
CA ALA A 41 64.60 8.90 19.52
C ALA A 41 63.09 8.62 19.74
N GLY A 42 62.52 9.25 20.78
CA GLY A 42 61.15 8.97 21.21
C GLY A 42 60.11 9.29 20.12
N ARG A 43 59.05 8.48 20.06
CA ARG A 43 57.86 8.81 19.27
C ARG A 43 57.30 10.16 19.76
N PRO A 44 57.00 11.13 18.87
CA PRO A 44 56.31 12.35 19.28
C PRO A 44 54.90 12.00 19.77
N VAL A 45 54.68 12.08 21.07
CA VAL A 45 53.33 12.01 21.64
C VAL A 45 52.63 13.32 21.30
N VAL A 46 51.65 13.25 20.39
CA VAL A 46 50.80 14.40 20.08
C VAL A 46 49.87 14.62 21.27
N GLU A 47 50.21 15.57 22.13
CA GLU A 47 49.32 16.04 23.20
C GLU A 47 48.11 16.75 22.60
N VAL A 48 47.03 15.99 22.38
CA VAL A 48 45.73 16.55 21.98
C VAL A 48 45.17 17.32 23.17
N SER A 49 45.25 18.65 23.14
CA SER A 49 44.94 19.50 24.29
C SER A 49 43.51 19.25 24.83
N PRO A 50 43.35 18.78 26.09
CA PRO A 50 42.05 18.35 26.61
C PRO A 50 41.07 19.49 26.88
N GLY A 51 41.50 20.75 26.77
CA GLY A 51 40.69 21.95 27.05
C GLY A 51 39.54 22.18 26.07
N VAL A 52 39.63 21.67 24.83
CA VAL A 52 38.61 21.89 23.80
C VAL A 52 37.36 21.04 24.07
N TYR A 53 37.54 19.73 24.31
CA TYR A 53 36.43 18.79 24.49
C TYR A 53 35.55 19.13 25.71
N LYS A 54 36.15 19.50 26.84
CA LYS A 54 35.39 19.86 28.05
C LYS A 54 34.49 21.10 27.85
N ARG A 55 34.87 22.05 26.99
CA ARG A 55 34.05 23.26 26.74
C ARG A 55 32.83 23.03 25.84
N LEU A 56 32.81 21.98 25.03
CA LEU A 56 31.71 21.69 24.10
C LEU A 56 30.61 20.79 24.71
N THR A 57 30.94 19.98 25.71
CA THR A 57 29.99 18.98 26.28
C THR A 57 29.83 19.02 27.80
N THR A 58 30.69 19.72 28.57
CA THR A 58 30.57 19.76 30.04
C THR A 58 29.77 20.98 30.49
N GLY A 59 28.44 20.82 30.59
CA GLY A 59 27.56 21.79 31.25
C GLY A 59 26.14 21.78 30.71
N LEU A 60 25.17 22.04 31.60
CA LEU A 60 23.74 22.07 31.28
C LEU A 60 23.42 23.00 30.10
N GLY A 61 24.16 24.11 29.98
CA GLY A 61 24.05 25.08 28.88
C GLY A 61 24.38 24.54 27.48
N GLY A 62 25.27 23.54 27.37
CA GLY A 62 25.56 22.90 26.08
C GLY A 62 24.39 22.01 25.62
N PHE A 63 23.79 21.29 26.56
CA PHE A 63 22.60 20.48 26.32
C PHE A 63 21.37 21.33 25.97
N THR A 64 21.15 22.46 26.66
CA THR A 64 20.04 23.37 26.33
C THR A 64 20.25 24.09 24.99
N MET A 65 21.49 24.41 24.60
CA MET A 65 21.81 24.89 23.25
C MET A 65 21.46 23.84 22.18
N ALA A 66 21.87 22.58 22.37
CA ALA A 66 21.55 21.50 21.44
C ALA A 66 20.03 21.24 21.34
N MET A 67 19.31 21.22 22.46
CA MET A 67 17.85 21.11 22.47
C MET A 67 17.17 22.29 21.80
N GLY A 68 17.65 23.53 22.03
CA GLY A 68 17.16 24.73 21.35
C GLY A 68 17.36 24.67 19.83
N ALA A 69 18.53 24.22 19.37
CA ALA A 69 18.82 24.02 17.95
C ALA A 69 17.90 22.95 17.32
N CYS A 70 17.71 21.80 17.99
CA CYS A 70 16.76 20.78 17.53
C CYS A 70 15.31 21.31 17.47
N LEU A 71 14.86 22.05 18.49
CA LEU A 71 13.53 22.66 18.50
C LEU A 71 13.36 23.71 17.39
N LEU A 72 14.37 24.52 17.11
CA LEU A 72 14.34 25.48 16.00
C LEU A 72 14.29 24.78 14.64
N ILE A 73 15.02 23.67 14.45
CA ILE A 73 14.95 22.86 13.23
C ILE A 73 13.55 22.22 13.07
N VAL A 74 13.00 21.64 14.13
CA VAL A 74 11.63 21.09 14.13
C VAL A 74 10.58 22.18 13.87
N LEU A 75 10.73 23.36 14.44
CA LEU A 75 9.84 24.51 14.21
C LEU A 75 9.95 25.02 12.76
N ALA A 76 11.16 25.11 12.21
CA ALA A 76 11.37 25.49 10.81
C ALA A 76 10.72 24.47 9.87
N ILE A 77 10.91 23.17 10.11
CA ILE A 77 10.23 22.10 9.36
C ILE A 77 8.71 22.22 9.50
N TYR A 78 8.19 22.49 10.70
CA TYR A 78 6.75 22.65 10.95
C TYR A 78 6.15 23.87 10.23
N VAL A 79 6.87 25.00 10.16
CA VAL A 79 6.42 26.22 9.46
C VAL A 79 6.55 26.07 7.94
N VAL A 80 7.58 25.37 7.44
CA VAL A 80 7.79 25.12 6.00
C VAL A 80 6.94 23.96 5.46
N THR A 81 6.46 23.07 6.34
CA THR A 81 5.55 21.97 6.00
C THR A 81 4.12 22.34 6.39
N PRO A 82 3.34 23.02 5.53
CA PRO A 82 1.95 23.34 5.84
C PRO A 82 1.15 22.06 6.01
N ARG A 83 0.76 21.74 7.25
CA ARG A 83 -0.25 20.73 7.53
C ARG A 83 -1.61 21.26 7.10
N SER A 84 -2.02 20.95 5.88
CA SER A 84 -3.42 20.94 5.51
C SER A 84 -4.14 19.89 6.38
N ASN A 85 -4.79 20.33 7.46
CA ASN A 85 -5.69 19.48 8.25
C ASN A 85 -6.94 19.06 7.46
N GLU A 86 -7.16 19.65 6.28
CA GLU A 86 -8.07 19.12 5.27
C GLU A 86 -7.41 17.94 4.55
N GLU A 87 -7.75 16.72 4.95
CA GLU A 87 -7.50 15.53 4.11
C GLU A 87 -8.45 15.55 2.91
N VAL A 88 -8.09 16.38 1.92
CA VAL A 88 -8.61 16.32 0.55
C VAL A 88 -8.04 15.08 -0.15
N LEU A 89 -8.31 13.89 0.44
CA LEU A 89 -8.23 12.58 -0.19
C LEU A 89 -8.68 12.71 -1.65
N PRO A 90 -7.82 12.39 -2.65
CA PRO A 90 -8.10 12.65 -4.04
C PRO A 90 -9.42 12.02 -4.47
N THR A 91 -10.35 12.85 -4.95
CA THR A 91 -11.61 12.39 -5.53
C THR A 91 -11.31 11.54 -6.76
N VAL A 92 -11.46 10.22 -6.64
CA VAL A 92 -11.20 9.29 -7.74
C VAL A 92 -12.36 9.35 -8.72
N ASP A 93 -12.10 9.86 -9.92
CA ASP A 93 -13.01 9.68 -11.05
C ASP A 93 -13.05 8.19 -11.43
N TYR A 94 -14.15 7.55 -11.06
CA TYR A 94 -14.42 6.14 -11.36
C TYR A 94 -15.17 5.94 -12.69
N GLY A 95 -15.46 7.02 -13.43
CA GLY A 95 -16.23 7.00 -14.67
C GLY A 95 -15.60 6.13 -15.76
N SER A 96 -14.27 6.06 -15.79
CA SER A 96 -13.53 5.15 -16.69
C SER A 96 -13.73 3.67 -16.34
N GLN A 97 -13.58 3.28 -15.07
CA GLN A 97 -13.85 1.90 -14.63
C GLN A 97 -15.31 1.53 -14.79
N LEU A 98 -16.25 2.47 -14.55
CA LEU A 98 -17.67 2.29 -14.80
C LEU A 98 -18.00 2.17 -16.31
N TRP A 99 -17.25 2.85 -17.19
CA TRP A 99 -17.39 2.65 -18.64
C TRP A 99 -16.95 1.25 -19.06
N VAL A 100 -15.81 0.77 -18.57
CA VAL A 100 -15.35 -0.60 -18.85
C VAL A 100 -16.32 -1.62 -18.25
N MET A 101 -16.65 -1.50 -16.96
CA MET A 101 -17.54 -2.45 -16.27
C MET A 101 -18.92 -2.59 -16.91
N ARG A 102 -19.60 -1.50 -17.30
CA ARG A 102 -20.94 -1.61 -17.92
C ARG A 102 -20.93 -2.32 -19.28
N ASN A 103 -19.78 -2.35 -19.95
CA ASN A 103 -19.63 -2.93 -21.28
C ASN A 103 -19.06 -4.35 -21.22
N ASP A 104 -18.07 -4.60 -20.38
CA ASP A 104 -17.26 -5.82 -20.44
C ASP A 104 -17.55 -6.81 -19.31
N ALA A 105 -18.27 -6.41 -18.25
CA ALA A 105 -18.65 -7.32 -17.18
C ALA A 105 -19.73 -8.34 -17.63
N PRO A 106 -19.65 -9.61 -17.17
CA PRO A 106 -20.61 -10.66 -17.50
C PRO A 106 -21.88 -10.63 -16.60
N PHE A 107 -22.20 -9.50 -15.98
CA PHE A 107 -23.32 -9.33 -15.04
C PHE A 107 -23.86 -7.89 -15.07
N THR A 108 -25.07 -7.68 -14.56
CA THR A 108 -25.66 -6.33 -14.47
C THR A 108 -24.93 -5.50 -13.42
N VAL A 109 -24.18 -4.50 -13.88
CA VAL A 109 -23.45 -3.56 -13.02
C VAL A 109 -24.40 -2.52 -12.44
N TYR A 110 -24.23 -2.20 -11.15
CA TYR A 110 -24.90 -1.09 -10.49
C TYR A 110 -23.87 -0.01 -10.13
N ALA A 111 -24.24 1.26 -10.21
CA ALA A 111 -23.41 2.40 -9.78
C ALA A 111 -24.25 3.41 -9.00
N PRO A 112 -23.64 4.19 -8.07
CA PRO A 112 -24.36 5.17 -7.29
C PRO A 112 -24.66 6.43 -8.11
N GLU A 113 -25.94 6.80 -8.22
CA GLU A 113 -26.39 8.03 -8.84
C GLU A 113 -27.13 8.93 -7.84
N GLY A 114 -26.94 10.24 -7.95
CA GLY A 114 -27.62 11.22 -7.09
C GLY A 114 -27.14 11.25 -5.63
N LEU A 115 -25.95 10.70 -5.33
CA LEU A 115 -25.34 10.90 -4.02
C LEU A 115 -25.04 12.40 -3.78
N PRO A 116 -25.26 12.92 -2.55
CA PRO A 116 -24.82 14.27 -2.17
C PRO A 116 -23.31 14.45 -2.34
N ALA A 117 -22.86 15.65 -2.68
CA ALA A 117 -21.43 15.97 -2.89
C ALA A 117 -20.52 15.78 -1.67
N THR A 118 -21.09 15.52 -0.49
CA THR A 118 -20.37 15.10 0.72
C THR A 118 -19.93 13.63 0.69
N TRP A 119 -20.43 12.81 -0.24
CA TRP A 119 -19.92 11.48 -0.53
C TRP A 119 -18.76 11.56 -1.52
N ARG A 120 -17.55 11.22 -1.08
CA ARG A 120 -16.31 11.42 -1.86
C ARG A 120 -15.69 10.09 -2.28
N PRO A 121 -15.71 9.70 -3.56
CA PRO A 121 -15.06 8.46 -4.01
C PRO A 121 -13.54 8.56 -3.80
N ASN A 122 -12.95 7.56 -3.12
CA ASN A 122 -11.53 7.54 -2.75
C ASN A 122 -10.77 6.30 -3.30
N SER A 123 -11.48 5.28 -3.78
CA SER A 123 -10.88 4.12 -4.45
C SER A 123 -11.80 3.58 -5.55
N SER A 124 -11.20 3.13 -6.65
CA SER A 124 -11.86 2.30 -7.68
C SER A 124 -10.87 1.23 -8.14
N ARG A 125 -11.28 -0.04 -8.17
CA ARG A 125 -10.45 -1.18 -8.61
C ARG A 125 -11.31 -2.22 -9.32
N VAL A 126 -10.87 -2.66 -10.50
CA VAL A 126 -11.51 -3.72 -11.28
C VAL A 126 -10.54 -4.89 -11.40
N HIS A 127 -11.07 -6.11 -11.38
CA HIS A 127 -10.32 -7.36 -11.42
C HIS A 127 -11.01 -8.36 -12.36
N GLY A 128 -10.24 -9.24 -13.03
CA GLY A 128 -10.73 -10.42 -13.76
C GLY A 128 -11.18 -10.18 -15.20
N LEU A 129 -11.28 -8.93 -15.66
CA LEU A 129 -11.60 -8.62 -17.07
C LEU A 129 -10.48 -9.06 -18.03
N ASP A 130 -9.24 -9.07 -17.55
CA ASP A 130 -8.02 -9.49 -18.24
C ASP A 130 -7.82 -11.02 -18.28
N ALA A 131 -8.71 -11.80 -17.64
CA ALA A 131 -8.56 -13.25 -17.48
C ALA A 131 -9.19 -14.09 -18.61
N ASP A 132 -9.69 -13.50 -19.69
CA ASP A 132 -10.53 -14.15 -20.72
C ASP A 132 -11.75 -14.92 -20.14
N GLY A 133 -12.31 -14.44 -19.03
CA GLY A 133 -13.43 -15.10 -18.33
C GLY A 133 -13.06 -16.36 -17.55
N LYS A 134 -11.76 -16.64 -17.32
CA LYS A 134 -11.29 -17.74 -16.46
C LYS A 134 -11.52 -17.46 -14.97
N ASP A 135 -11.36 -16.19 -14.57
CA ASP A 135 -11.58 -15.69 -13.21
C ASP A 135 -12.89 -14.90 -13.11
N PRO A 136 -13.52 -14.82 -11.93
CA PRO A 136 -14.68 -13.96 -11.72
C PRO A 136 -14.29 -12.47 -11.82
N VAL A 137 -15.10 -11.72 -12.54
CA VAL A 137 -14.95 -10.26 -12.66
C VAL A 137 -15.45 -9.62 -11.36
N ALA A 138 -14.69 -8.66 -10.83
CA ALA A 138 -15.07 -7.91 -9.65
C ALA A 138 -14.78 -6.41 -9.78
N TRP A 139 -15.65 -5.56 -9.22
CA TRP A 139 -15.46 -4.13 -9.10
C TRP A 139 -15.67 -3.67 -7.66
N HIS A 140 -14.66 -2.97 -7.16
CA HIS A 140 -14.62 -2.29 -5.87
C HIS A 140 -14.67 -0.78 -6.10
N LEU A 141 -15.56 -0.08 -5.42
CA LEU A 141 -15.70 1.39 -5.44
C LEU A 141 -15.89 1.91 -4.01
N GLY A 142 -14.85 2.55 -3.46
CA GLY A 142 -14.82 3.09 -2.09
C GLY A 142 -15.13 4.59 -2.03
N PHE A 143 -15.77 4.99 -0.93
CA PHE A 143 -16.17 6.34 -0.59
C PHE A 143 -15.79 6.69 0.85
N VAL A 144 -15.56 7.99 1.08
CA VAL A 144 -15.73 8.63 2.39
C VAL A 144 -17.17 9.11 2.51
N THR A 145 -17.82 8.84 3.65
CA THR A 145 -19.19 9.29 3.93
C THR A 145 -19.22 10.71 4.49
N PRO A 146 -20.41 11.35 4.64
CA PRO A 146 -20.55 12.66 5.27
C PRO A 146 -20.20 12.71 6.77
N SER A 147 -19.86 11.57 7.37
CA SER A 147 -19.42 11.43 8.77
C SER A 147 -17.93 11.08 8.89
N ASP A 148 -17.17 11.26 7.79
CA ASP A 148 -15.76 10.86 7.61
C ASP A 148 -15.46 9.36 7.82
N GLU A 149 -16.50 8.52 7.76
CA GLU A 149 -16.40 7.06 7.83
C GLU A 149 -16.17 6.45 6.43
N TYR A 150 -15.75 5.18 6.38
CA TYR A 150 -15.55 4.46 5.12
C TYR A 150 -16.78 3.65 4.72
N ALA A 151 -17.13 3.69 3.42
CA ALA A 151 -18.15 2.86 2.80
C ALA A 151 -17.74 2.46 1.37
N ALA A 152 -17.85 1.18 1.03
CA ALA A 152 -17.51 0.65 -0.28
C ALA A 152 -18.67 -0.13 -0.91
N LEU A 153 -18.75 -0.06 -2.23
CA LEU A 153 -19.55 -0.90 -3.10
C LEU A 153 -18.65 -2.00 -3.68
N GLU A 154 -18.96 -3.25 -3.37
CA GLU A 154 -18.27 -4.45 -3.86
C GLU A 154 -19.25 -5.24 -4.74
N GLN A 155 -18.87 -5.52 -5.99
CA GLN A 155 -19.68 -6.26 -6.96
C GLN A 155 -18.88 -7.36 -7.66
N SER A 156 -19.48 -8.54 -7.87
CA SER A 156 -18.86 -9.62 -8.66
C SER A 156 -19.84 -10.72 -9.09
N ASN A 157 -19.50 -11.44 -10.16
CA ASN A 157 -20.11 -12.74 -10.52
C ASN A 157 -19.49 -13.96 -9.81
N GLU A 158 -18.55 -13.77 -8.87
CA GLU A 158 -18.12 -14.85 -7.96
C GLU A 158 -19.33 -15.41 -7.19
N LYS A 159 -19.37 -16.73 -7.03
CA LYS A 159 -20.42 -17.46 -6.31
C LYS A 159 -20.73 -16.80 -4.96
N ALA A 160 -21.97 -16.33 -4.80
CA ALA A 160 -22.41 -15.53 -3.64
C ALA A 160 -22.08 -16.15 -2.26
N SER A 161 -22.11 -17.47 -2.14
CA SER A 161 -21.77 -18.19 -0.89
C SER A 161 -20.29 -18.07 -0.48
N GLN A 162 -19.41 -17.63 -1.38
CA GLN A 162 -17.99 -17.35 -1.13
C GLN A 162 -17.76 -15.83 -1.09
N TYR A 163 -18.28 -15.10 -2.08
CA TYR A 163 -18.08 -13.66 -2.22
C TYR A 163 -18.66 -12.86 -1.04
N VAL A 164 -19.93 -13.10 -0.67
CA VAL A 164 -20.62 -12.29 0.36
C VAL A 164 -19.95 -12.43 1.73
N PRO A 165 -19.66 -13.64 2.26
CA PRO A 165 -18.93 -13.78 3.52
C PRO A 165 -17.52 -13.17 3.49
N ARG A 166 -16.85 -13.21 2.33
CA ARG A 166 -15.50 -12.67 2.12
C ARG A 166 -15.49 -11.14 2.19
N MET A 167 -16.43 -10.47 1.52
CA MET A 167 -16.51 -9.00 1.50
C MET A 167 -17.15 -8.44 2.77
N ALA A 168 -18.20 -9.09 3.30
CA ALA A 168 -18.76 -8.76 4.61
C ALA A 168 -17.84 -9.12 5.79
N ASN A 169 -16.75 -9.86 5.55
CA ASN A 169 -15.82 -10.39 6.55
C ASN A 169 -16.55 -11.13 7.70
N SER A 170 -17.69 -11.74 7.38
CA SER A 170 -18.59 -12.38 8.34
C SER A 170 -19.53 -13.34 7.62
N SER A 171 -19.56 -14.61 8.04
CA SER A 171 -20.44 -15.64 7.46
C SER A 171 -21.83 -15.70 8.12
N ARG A 172 -22.07 -14.93 9.18
CA ARG A 172 -23.33 -14.96 9.95
C ARG A 172 -24.13 -13.67 9.69
N PRO A 173 -25.32 -13.74 9.08
CA PRO A 173 -26.19 -12.59 8.97
C PRO A 173 -26.73 -12.20 10.36
N VAL A 174 -27.00 -10.91 10.55
CA VAL A 174 -27.52 -10.33 11.80
C VAL A 174 -28.92 -9.72 11.66
N GLY A 175 -29.56 -9.91 10.50
CA GLY A 175 -30.92 -9.45 10.19
C GLY A 175 -31.06 -9.07 8.72
N THR A 176 -32.13 -8.33 8.41
CA THR A 176 -32.43 -7.80 7.08
C THR A 176 -32.78 -6.31 7.19
N GLN A 177 -32.54 -5.53 6.13
CA GLN A 177 -32.89 -4.10 6.05
C GLN A 177 -33.53 -3.82 4.68
N GLN A 178 -34.66 -3.11 4.67
CA GLN A 178 -35.25 -2.61 3.43
C GLN A 178 -34.54 -1.31 3.02
N VAL A 179 -34.18 -1.20 1.75
CA VAL A 179 -33.61 0.02 1.14
C VAL A 179 -34.26 0.19 -0.23
N ASN A 180 -35.02 1.28 -0.44
CA ASN A 180 -35.77 1.55 -1.68
C ASN A 180 -36.60 0.36 -2.18
N GLY A 181 -37.29 -0.33 -1.26
CA GLY A 181 -38.10 -1.52 -1.52
C GLY A 181 -37.32 -2.84 -1.61
N VAL A 182 -36.00 -2.80 -1.82
CA VAL A 182 -35.13 -3.98 -1.93
C VAL A 182 -34.74 -4.48 -0.54
N ALA A 183 -34.76 -5.81 -0.34
CA ALA A 183 -34.26 -6.45 0.86
C ALA A 183 -32.73 -6.66 0.79
N TRP A 184 -32.03 -6.21 1.83
CA TRP A 184 -30.59 -6.40 2.01
C TRP A 184 -30.30 -7.18 3.29
N THR A 185 -29.53 -8.26 3.19
CA THR A 185 -29.08 -9.04 4.34
C THR A 185 -28.00 -8.27 5.10
N LYS A 186 -28.19 -8.07 6.40
CA LYS A 186 -27.25 -7.37 7.27
C LYS A 186 -26.15 -8.32 7.75
N TYR A 187 -24.91 -7.86 7.75
CA TYR A 187 -23.76 -8.52 8.37
C TYR A 187 -23.01 -7.52 9.25
N HIS A 188 -22.39 -8.02 10.32
CA HIS A 188 -21.56 -7.22 11.20
C HIS A 188 -20.23 -7.93 11.51
N ARG A 189 -19.15 -7.17 11.50
CA ARG A 189 -17.77 -7.59 11.79
C ARG A 189 -17.34 -7.01 13.14
N LYS A 190 -17.28 -7.85 14.17
CA LYS A 190 -17.06 -7.42 15.56
C LYS A 190 -15.68 -6.79 15.84
N ASP A 191 -14.62 -7.28 15.22
CA ASP A 191 -13.23 -6.86 15.49
C ASP A 191 -12.89 -5.45 14.99
N LYS A 192 -13.47 -5.05 13.84
CA LYS A 192 -13.33 -3.69 13.28
C LYS A 192 -14.60 -2.85 13.33
N LYS A 193 -15.63 -3.32 14.06
CA LYS A 193 -16.99 -2.72 14.13
C LYS A 193 -17.68 -2.48 12.77
N ALA A 194 -17.15 -3.05 11.68
CA ALA A 194 -17.64 -2.79 10.34
C ALA A 194 -19.02 -3.41 10.09
N ASN A 195 -19.82 -2.75 9.27
CA ASN A 195 -21.17 -3.12 8.90
C ASN A 195 -21.22 -3.47 7.41
N SER A 196 -22.13 -4.36 7.02
CA SER A 196 -22.37 -4.66 5.60
C SER A 196 -23.84 -4.93 5.32
N LEU A 197 -24.27 -4.54 4.13
CA LEU A 197 -25.55 -4.86 3.51
C LEU A 197 -25.25 -5.65 2.24
N ALA A 198 -25.80 -6.85 2.08
CA ALA A 198 -25.58 -7.67 0.89
C ALA A 198 -26.89 -8.12 0.23
N ARG A 199 -26.87 -8.24 -1.11
CA ARG A 199 -27.91 -8.87 -1.92
C ARG A 199 -27.27 -9.67 -3.06
N THR A 200 -27.96 -10.72 -3.49
CA THR A 200 -27.66 -11.41 -4.76
C THR A 200 -28.69 -10.96 -5.80
N LEU A 201 -28.24 -10.79 -7.03
CA LEU A 201 -29.05 -10.40 -8.19
C LEU A 201 -29.65 -11.63 -8.89
N PRO A 202 -30.69 -11.47 -9.74
CA PRO A 202 -31.28 -12.58 -10.50
C PRO A 202 -30.32 -13.25 -11.50
N ASP A 203 -29.27 -12.56 -11.95
CA ASP A 203 -28.19 -13.11 -12.79
C ASP A 203 -27.14 -13.91 -11.99
N GLY A 204 -27.27 -13.97 -10.66
CA GLY A 204 -26.36 -14.65 -9.75
C GLY A 204 -25.22 -13.78 -9.20
N ALA A 205 -25.02 -12.56 -9.70
CA ALA A 205 -24.00 -11.66 -9.20
C ALA A 205 -24.33 -11.13 -7.80
N SER A 206 -23.31 -10.79 -7.03
CA SER A 206 -23.44 -10.31 -5.65
C SER A 206 -23.11 -8.82 -5.57
N ILE A 207 -23.95 -8.07 -4.86
CA ILE A 207 -23.65 -6.69 -4.44
C ILE A 207 -23.51 -6.69 -2.92
N VAL A 208 -22.37 -6.19 -2.42
CA VAL A 208 -22.13 -5.97 -1.00
C VAL A 208 -21.74 -4.50 -0.79
N VAL A 209 -22.51 -3.78 0.00
CA VAL A 209 -22.18 -2.44 0.48
C VAL A 209 -21.62 -2.57 1.89
N THR A 210 -20.34 -2.25 2.11
CA THR A 210 -19.59 -2.63 3.32
C THR A 210 -18.66 -1.51 3.78
N GLY A 211 -18.44 -1.35 5.09
CA GLY A 211 -17.56 -0.30 5.60
C GLY A 211 -17.61 -0.12 7.12
N THR A 212 -16.92 0.89 7.63
CA THR A 212 -17.00 1.30 9.05
C THR A 212 -18.25 2.16 9.31
N ALA A 213 -18.78 2.82 8.27
CA ALA A 213 -19.97 3.65 8.32
C ALA A 213 -21.22 2.94 8.89
N SER A 214 -22.18 3.75 9.32
CA SER A 214 -23.42 3.27 9.91
C SER A 214 -24.31 2.52 8.89
N TYR A 215 -25.16 1.61 9.36
CA TYR A 215 -26.19 0.98 8.51
C TYR A 215 -27.15 1.99 7.85
N THR A 216 -27.22 3.22 8.34
CA THR A 216 -28.00 4.31 7.73
C THR A 216 -27.27 4.87 6.52
N GLU A 217 -25.98 5.16 6.64
CA GLU A 217 -25.15 5.66 5.52
C GLU A 217 -24.94 4.57 4.46
N LEU A 218 -24.66 3.33 4.87
CA LEU A 218 -24.59 2.20 3.93
C LEU A 218 -25.93 2.00 3.19
N ALA A 219 -27.07 2.38 3.78
CA ALA A 219 -28.36 2.38 3.10
C ALA A 219 -28.57 3.59 2.17
N VAL A 220 -27.95 4.75 2.43
CA VAL A 220 -27.90 5.87 1.47
C VAL A 220 -27.09 5.44 0.24
N LEU A 221 -25.91 4.86 0.42
CA LEU A 221 -25.11 4.30 -0.67
C LEU A 221 -25.88 3.21 -1.42
N ALA A 222 -26.39 2.18 -0.72
CA ALA A 222 -27.16 1.10 -1.33
C ALA A 222 -28.47 1.57 -2.04
N GLY A 223 -29.08 2.66 -1.58
CA GLY A 223 -30.27 3.26 -2.17
C GLY A 223 -29.99 4.13 -3.40
N SER A 224 -28.79 4.70 -3.49
CA SER A 224 -28.33 5.46 -4.67
C SER A 224 -28.01 4.56 -5.88
N LEU A 225 -27.82 3.25 -5.68
CA LEU A 225 -27.44 2.31 -6.72
C LEU A 225 -28.49 2.20 -7.83
N LYS A 226 -28.09 2.50 -9.07
CA LYS A 226 -28.86 2.32 -10.30
C LYS A 226 -28.20 1.29 -11.19
N GLU A 227 -29.02 0.46 -11.84
CA GLU A 227 -28.60 -0.44 -12.90
C GLU A 227 -28.01 0.35 -14.09
N GLN A 228 -26.84 -0.08 -14.56
CA GLN A 228 -26.05 0.61 -15.58
C GLN A 228 -26.19 -0.13 -16.90
N ALA A 229 -26.99 0.44 -17.81
CA ALA A 229 -27.24 -0.17 -19.11
C ALA A 229 -25.93 -0.32 -19.92
N LYS A 230 -25.72 -1.53 -20.45
CA LYS A 230 -24.65 -1.81 -21.41
C LYS A 230 -24.83 -0.99 -22.68
N THR A 231 -23.75 -0.40 -23.19
CA THR A 231 -23.79 0.53 -24.34
C THR A 231 -24.14 -0.25 -25.61
N GLY A 232 -25.43 -0.32 -25.94
CA GLY A 232 -25.97 -1.23 -26.96
C GLY A 232 -27.34 -1.84 -26.64
N GLY A 233 -27.90 -1.59 -25.45
CA GLY A 233 -29.33 -1.84 -25.18
C GLY A 233 -30.24 -1.04 -26.12
N PRO A 234 -31.49 -1.49 -26.37
CA PRO A 234 -32.39 -0.84 -27.34
C PRO A 234 -32.63 0.64 -27.00
N THR A 235 -32.47 1.51 -28.00
CA THR A 235 -32.77 2.93 -27.87
C THR A 235 -34.22 3.11 -27.43
N PRO A 236 -34.53 3.87 -26.36
CA PRO A 236 -35.91 4.22 -26.07
C PRO A 236 -36.49 5.00 -27.26
N PRO A 237 -37.74 4.73 -27.67
CA PRO A 237 -38.33 5.41 -28.82
C PRO A 237 -38.38 6.91 -28.55
N VAL A 238 -37.69 7.68 -29.38
CA VAL A 238 -37.76 9.14 -29.35
C VAL A 238 -39.15 9.58 -29.77
N THR A 239 -40.01 9.87 -28.78
CA THR A 239 -41.36 10.39 -29.00
C THR A 239 -41.25 11.81 -29.55
N VAL A 240 -41.07 11.90 -30.87
CA VAL A 240 -41.20 13.14 -31.65
C VAL A 240 -42.67 13.56 -31.67
N THR A 241 -43.08 14.31 -30.65
CA THR A 241 -44.39 14.96 -30.62
C THR A 241 -44.51 15.90 -31.83
N PRO A 242 -45.44 15.66 -32.76
CA PRO A 242 -45.70 16.62 -33.82
C PRO A 242 -46.35 17.86 -33.19
N ALA A 243 -45.78 19.03 -33.47
CA ALA A 243 -46.44 20.29 -33.15
C ALA A 243 -47.65 20.49 -34.08
N SER A 244 -48.69 21.13 -33.55
CA SER A 244 -49.89 21.60 -34.26
C SER A 244 -49.97 23.12 -34.22
#